data_AF-A0A7Y3D1S0-F1
#
_entry.id   AF-A0A7Y3D1S0-F1
#
_cell.length_a   1.000
_cell.length_b   1.000
_cell.length_c   1.000
_cell.angle_alpha   90.00
_cell.angle_beta   90.00
_cell.angle_gamma   90.00
#
_symmetry.space_group_name_H-M   'P 1'
#
loop_
_entity.id
_entity.type
_entity.pdbx_description
1 polymer ?
#
loop_
_entity_poly.entity_id
_entity_poly.type
_entity_poly.pdbx_seq_one_letter_code
_entity_poly.pdbx_strand_id
1 'polypeptide(L)'
;FKTVTHLPPYVGMMLSLGVVATFAEIYSNTKFSLTEFDSAESDAHAQHGPVHHSLSKIEMPSILFFLGILMAVAALESLGILFGFAENLKQTMPLMGTEPSGTLVSDLVLILLGVGSAIIDNVPLVAASLGMFSEAVDDQLWHFIAYSAGTGGSMLIIGSAAGVVAMGMEKIDFFWYLRKISWLALIGFLAGTVVFMAIRTVF
;
A
#
# COMPACT_ATOMS: atom_id res chain seq x y z
N PHE A 1 -14.62 10.08 -7.68
CA PHE A 1 -14.11 11.42 -7.31
C PHE A 1 -13.24 11.98 -8.43
N LYS A 2 -12.00 11.50 -8.64
CA LYS A 2 -11.07 11.97 -9.70
C LYS A 2 -11.70 12.11 -11.09
N THR A 3 -12.47 11.12 -11.56
CA THR A 3 -13.10 11.12 -12.89
C THR A 3 -14.15 12.23 -13.08
N VAL A 4 -14.78 12.70 -12.01
CA VAL A 4 -15.86 13.70 -12.06
C VAL A 4 -15.36 15.08 -11.64
N THR A 5 -14.48 15.15 -10.64
CA THR A 5 -14.01 16.41 -10.06
C THR A 5 -12.67 16.87 -10.60
N HIS A 6 -11.93 16.01 -11.32
CA HIS A 6 -10.54 16.20 -11.73
C HIS A 6 -9.55 16.47 -10.58
N LEU A 7 -10.00 16.40 -9.33
CA LEU A 7 -9.16 16.60 -8.16
C LEU A 7 -8.38 15.31 -7.82
N PRO A 8 -7.19 15.43 -7.20
CA PRO A 8 -6.43 14.29 -6.73
C PRO A 8 -7.26 13.38 -5.80
N PRO A 9 -7.06 12.05 -5.84
CA PRO A 9 -7.81 11.10 -5.01
C PRO A 9 -7.78 11.40 -3.50
N TYR A 10 -6.66 11.93 -2.98
CA TYR A 10 -6.54 12.27 -1.55
C TYR A 10 -7.55 13.34 -1.10
N VAL A 11 -7.94 14.26 -1.99
CA VAL A 11 -8.96 15.28 -1.67
C VAL A 11 -10.31 14.61 -1.44
N GLY A 12 -10.62 13.56 -2.19
CA GLY A 12 -11.82 12.74 -1.98
C GLY A 12 -11.79 11.98 -0.65
N MET A 13 -10.62 11.43 -0.28
CA MET A 13 -10.43 10.79 1.04
C MET A 13 -10.62 11.78 2.19
N MET A 14 -10.05 12.98 2.07
CA MET A 14 -10.22 14.06 3.07
C MET A 14 -11.67 14.56 3.15
N LEU A 15 -12.37 14.65 2.02
CA LEU A 15 -13.79 14.99 2.00
C LEU A 15 -14.62 13.94 2.74
N SER A 16 -14.37 12.65 2.48
CA SER A 16 -15.03 11.55 3.18
C SER A 16 -14.78 11.62 4.70
N LEU A 17 -13.54 11.91 5.10
CA LEU A 17 -13.19 12.09 6.51
C LEU A 17 -13.91 13.30 7.12
N GLY A 18 -14.02 14.42 6.39
CA GLY A 18 -14.77 15.60 6.81
C GLY A 18 -16.27 15.33 7.00
N VAL A 19 -16.89 14.57 6.09
CA VAL A 19 -18.30 14.16 6.22
C VAL A 19 -18.50 13.28 7.45
N VAL A 20 -17.67 12.24 7.62
CA VAL A 20 -17.74 11.35 8.79
C VAL A 20 -17.51 12.12 10.09
N ALA A 21 -16.53 13.03 10.12
CA ALA A 21 -16.25 13.88 11.27
C ALA A 21 -17.44 14.78 11.63
N THR A 22 -18.11 15.36 10.63
CA THR A 22 -19.29 16.22 10.83
C THR A 22 -20.45 15.42 11.43
N PHE A 23 -20.73 14.21 10.91
CA PHE A 23 -21.75 13.34 11.50
C PHE A 23 -21.37 12.91 12.92
N ALA A 24 -20.12 12.49 13.15
CA ALA A 24 -19.65 12.12 14.49
C ALA A 24 -19.83 13.25 15.50
N GLU A 25 -19.56 14.49 15.10
CA GLU A 25 -19.74 15.66 15.95
C GLU A 25 -21.23 15.96 16.24
N ILE A 26 -22.10 15.91 15.22
CA ILE A 26 -23.55 16.12 15.38
C ILE A 26 -24.16 15.07 16.33
N TYR A 27 -23.82 13.79 16.17
CA TYR A 27 -24.32 12.69 17.01
C TYR A 27 -23.75 12.72 18.45
N SER A 28 -22.54 13.26 18.62
CA SER A 28 -21.93 13.43 19.95
C SER A 28 -22.52 14.63 20.70
N ASN A 29 -22.67 15.78 20.04
CA ASN A 29 -23.27 16.98 20.63
C ASN A 29 -24.75 16.77 20.99
N THR A 30 -25.48 15.96 20.24
CA THR A 30 -26.86 15.58 20.59
C THR A 30 -26.95 14.67 21.82
N LYS A 31 -25.95 13.84 22.13
CA LYS A 31 -25.89 13.08 23.38
C LYS A 31 -25.51 13.95 24.59
N PHE A 32 -24.67 14.95 24.38
CA PHE A 32 -24.31 15.93 25.42
C PHE A 32 -25.52 16.78 25.82
N SER A 33 -26.27 17.31 24.85
CA SER A 33 -27.48 18.13 25.09
C SER A 33 -28.66 17.37 25.74
N LEU A 34 -28.69 16.04 25.68
CA LEU A 34 -29.73 15.23 26.33
C LEU A 34 -29.40 14.85 27.78
N THR A 35 -28.12 14.96 28.19
CA THR A 35 -27.65 14.51 29.51
C THR A 35 -27.49 15.69 30.50
N GLU A 36 -27.39 16.93 30.00
CA GLU A 36 -27.16 18.16 30.80
C GLU A 36 -28.43 18.92 31.23
N PHE A 37 -29.54 18.24 31.50
CA PHE A 37 -30.69 18.91 32.14
C PHE A 37 -30.72 18.78 33.67
N ASP A 38 -29.80 18.02 34.29
CA ASP A 38 -29.86 17.81 35.75
C ASP A 38 -28.52 17.42 36.38
N SER A 39 -27.54 18.34 36.40
CA SER A 39 -26.52 18.40 37.46
C SER A 39 -25.52 19.52 37.21
N ALA A 40 -25.58 20.56 38.04
CA ALA A 40 -24.52 21.55 38.18
C ALA A 40 -23.30 20.90 38.85
N GLU A 41 -22.35 20.36 38.08
CA GLU A 41 -20.95 20.08 38.46
C GLU A 41 -20.24 19.26 37.36
N SER A 42 -19.61 19.89 36.35
CA SER A 42 -18.56 19.20 35.56
C SER A 42 -17.71 20.08 34.61
N ASP A 43 -17.29 21.27 35.03
CA ASP A 43 -16.50 22.18 34.18
C ASP A 43 -14.99 21.84 34.04
N ALA A 44 -14.56 20.59 34.26
CA ALA A 44 -13.14 20.23 34.21
C ALA A 44 -12.75 19.04 33.31
N HIS A 45 -13.71 18.27 32.77
CA HIS A 45 -13.40 17.01 32.05
C HIS A 45 -14.06 16.83 30.67
N ALA A 46 -14.75 17.84 30.14
CA ALA A 46 -15.57 17.72 28.91
C ALA A 46 -14.85 18.08 27.59
N GLN A 47 -13.54 17.82 27.42
CA GLN A 47 -12.78 18.51 26.36
C GLN A 47 -12.17 17.69 25.23
N HIS A 48 -12.62 16.47 24.92
CA HIS A 48 -12.17 15.79 23.69
C HIS A 48 -13.36 15.27 22.87
N GLY A 49 -13.80 16.06 21.89
CA GLY A 49 -14.79 15.62 20.90
C GLY A 49 -14.33 14.35 20.17
N PRO A 50 -15.25 13.58 19.55
CA PRO A 50 -14.93 12.31 18.89
C PRO A 50 -13.79 12.40 17.86
N VAL A 51 -13.69 13.54 17.18
CA VAL A 51 -12.62 13.83 16.23
C VAL A 51 -11.26 13.96 16.94
N HIS A 52 -11.19 14.72 18.03
CA HIS A 52 -9.95 14.86 18.81
C HIS A 52 -9.48 13.53 19.40
N HIS A 53 -10.42 12.73 19.93
CA HIS A 53 -10.11 11.38 20.43
C HIS A 53 -9.63 10.43 19.32
N SER A 54 -10.16 10.57 18.10
CA SER A 54 -9.73 9.75 16.96
C SER A 54 -8.34 10.17 16.47
N LEU A 55 -8.08 11.48 16.40
CA LEU A 55 -6.76 12.02 16.04
C LEU A 55 -5.66 11.61 17.04
N SER A 56 -5.98 11.50 18.34
CA SER A 56 -5.00 11.04 19.34
C SER A 56 -4.61 9.57 19.21
N LYS A 57 -5.35 8.77 18.42
CA LYS A 57 -5.02 7.36 18.13
C LYS A 57 -4.19 7.19 16.87
N ILE A 58 -3.84 8.27 16.19
CA ILE A 58 -2.96 8.22 15.02
C ILE A 58 -1.55 7.84 15.47
N GLU A 59 -0.99 6.81 14.85
CA GLU A 59 0.40 6.40 15.07
C GLU A 59 1.36 7.33 14.31
N MET A 60 1.75 8.44 14.95
CA MET A 60 2.73 9.38 14.39
C MET A 60 4.04 8.72 13.91
N PRO A 61 4.62 7.71 14.61
CA PRO A 61 5.80 7.01 14.11
C PRO A 61 5.58 6.36 12.73
N SER A 62 4.44 5.73 12.51
CA SER A 62 4.09 5.08 11.25
C SER A 62 3.95 6.10 10.11
N ILE A 63 3.35 7.26 10.36
CA ILE A 63 3.28 8.36 9.38
C ILE A 63 4.67 8.88 9.03
N LEU A 64 5.50 9.16 10.03
CA LEU A 64 6.86 9.68 9.80
C LEU A 64 7.75 8.66 9.08
N PHE A 65 7.54 7.37 9.34
CA PHE A 65 8.22 6.28 8.64
C PHE A 65 7.87 6.28 7.14
N PHE A 66 6.58 6.27 6.78
CA PHE A 66 6.16 6.32 5.38
C PHE A 66 6.56 7.63 4.69
N LEU A 67 6.46 8.77 5.38
CA LEU A 67 6.94 10.05 4.88
C LEU A 67 8.44 9.99 4.55
N GLY A 68 9.25 9.42 5.46
CA GLY A 68 10.68 9.24 5.26
C GLY A 68 10.99 8.39 4.02
N ILE A 69 10.29 7.27 3.86
CA ILE A 69 10.41 6.40 2.67
C ILE A 69 10.08 7.19 1.40
N LEU A 70 8.92 7.85 1.35
CA LEU A 70 8.48 8.56 0.16
C LEU A 70 9.44 9.70 -0.21
N MET A 71 10.00 10.41 0.78
CA MET A 71 11.02 11.43 0.55
C MET A 71 12.33 10.83 0.03
N ALA A 72 12.76 9.68 0.56
CA ALA A 72 13.96 9.00 0.08
C ALA A 72 13.79 8.52 -1.37
N VAL A 73 12.63 7.94 -1.69
CA VAL A 73 12.29 7.52 -3.06
C VAL A 73 12.27 8.73 -3.99
N ALA A 74 11.61 9.83 -3.61
CA ALA A 74 11.58 11.06 -4.40
C ALA A 74 12.97 11.66 -4.61
N ALA A 75 13.87 11.56 -3.61
CA ALA A 75 15.26 11.97 -3.76
C ALA A 75 16.02 11.08 -4.76
N LEU A 76 15.84 9.76 -4.71
CA LEU A 76 16.43 8.82 -5.67
C LEU A 76 15.90 9.03 -7.10
N GLU A 77 14.61 9.33 -7.23
CA GLU A 77 13.97 9.72 -8.50
C GLU A 77 14.57 11.02 -9.04
N SER A 78 14.64 12.07 -8.21
CA SER A 78 15.19 13.38 -8.59
C SER A 78 16.67 13.32 -8.97
N LEU A 79 17.43 12.36 -8.43
CA LEU A 79 18.83 12.10 -8.81
C LEU A 79 18.94 11.26 -10.09
N GLY A 80 17.83 10.77 -10.65
CA GLY A 80 17.80 9.91 -11.84
C GLY A 80 18.27 8.48 -11.58
N ILE A 81 18.50 8.08 -10.33
CA ILE A 81 19.00 6.74 -9.97
C ILE A 81 17.96 5.68 -10.30
N LEU A 82 16.68 5.93 -9.96
CA LEU A 82 15.59 5.00 -10.26
C LEU A 82 15.41 4.82 -11.77
N PHE A 83 15.48 5.89 -12.55
CA PHE A 83 15.40 5.83 -14.01
C PHE A 83 16.57 5.03 -14.61
N GLY A 84 17.81 5.31 -14.17
CA GLY A 84 18.98 4.57 -14.62
C GLY A 84 18.94 3.08 -14.25
N PHE A 85 18.41 2.76 -13.07
CA PHE A 85 18.20 1.38 -12.64
C PHE A 85 17.14 0.67 -13.50
N ALA A 86 16.02 1.33 -13.79
CA ALA A 86 14.98 0.80 -14.66
C ALA A 86 15.50 0.53 -16.07
N GLU A 87 16.28 1.46 -16.64
CA GLU A 87 16.89 1.29 -17.96
C GLU A 87 17.89 0.12 -17.98
N ASN A 88 18.70 -0.03 -16.92
CA ASN A 88 19.60 -1.18 -16.80
C ASN A 88 18.83 -2.52 -16.76
N LEU A 89 17.70 -2.57 -16.04
CA LEU A 89 16.84 -3.77 -16.02
C LEU A 89 16.27 -4.07 -17.41
N LYS A 90 15.78 -3.06 -18.14
CA LYS A 90 15.24 -3.23 -19.51
C LYS A 90 16.28 -3.78 -20.48
N GLN A 91 17.53 -3.34 -20.36
CA GLN A 91 18.62 -3.79 -21.25
C GLN A 91 19.18 -5.17 -20.86
N THR A 92 19.20 -5.49 -19.56
CA THR A 92 19.83 -6.72 -19.05
C THR A 92 18.86 -7.90 -19.02
N MET A 93 17.58 -7.65 -18.77
CA MET A 93 16.57 -8.70 -18.62
C MET A 93 15.84 -8.93 -19.96
N PRO A 94 15.92 -10.14 -20.55
CA PRO A 94 15.20 -10.44 -21.77
C PRO A 94 13.68 -10.47 -21.52
N LEU A 95 12.92 -10.11 -22.55
CA LEU A 95 11.47 -10.32 -22.59
C LEU A 95 11.18 -11.83 -22.60
N MET A 96 10.17 -12.27 -21.85
CA MET A 96 9.80 -13.68 -21.76
C MET A 96 8.88 -14.13 -22.89
N GLY A 97 8.35 -13.21 -23.69
CA GLY A 97 7.38 -13.47 -24.75
C GLY A 97 5.95 -13.65 -24.23
N THR A 98 5.74 -13.41 -22.93
CA THR A 98 4.42 -13.35 -22.29
C THR A 98 3.83 -11.95 -22.31
N GLU A 99 4.67 -10.95 -22.58
CA GLU A 99 4.34 -9.54 -22.55
C GLU A 99 3.53 -9.12 -23.80
N PRO A 100 2.59 -8.16 -23.66
CA PRO A 100 1.89 -7.57 -24.80
C PRO A 100 2.83 -6.92 -25.83
N SER A 101 2.41 -6.89 -27.09
CA SER A 101 3.21 -6.25 -28.15
C SER A 101 3.40 -4.76 -27.87
N GLY A 102 4.66 -4.33 -27.78
CA GLY A 102 5.02 -2.93 -27.53
C GLY A 102 5.46 -2.60 -26.11
N THR A 103 5.42 -3.56 -25.17
CA THR A 103 5.96 -3.35 -23.83
C THR A 103 7.47 -3.29 -23.81
N LEU A 104 8.01 -2.37 -23.02
CA LEU A 104 9.46 -2.19 -22.83
C LEU A 104 9.97 -2.88 -21.55
N VAL A 105 9.08 -3.30 -20.65
CA VAL A 105 9.43 -3.91 -19.36
C VAL A 105 9.12 -5.40 -19.41
N SER A 106 10.11 -6.23 -19.13
CA SER A 106 9.95 -7.69 -19.04
C SER A 106 9.09 -8.06 -17.83
N ASP A 107 8.18 -9.01 -18.01
CA ASP A 107 7.38 -9.56 -16.92
C ASP A 107 8.27 -10.17 -15.82
N LEU A 108 9.47 -10.64 -16.19
CA LEU A 108 10.46 -11.17 -15.25
C LEU A 108 10.89 -10.11 -14.24
N VAL A 109 11.06 -8.87 -14.67
CA VAL A 109 11.40 -7.74 -13.78
C VAL A 109 10.29 -7.57 -12.74
N LEU A 110 9.03 -7.68 -13.14
CA LEU A 110 7.88 -7.48 -12.27
C LEU A 110 7.71 -8.62 -11.27
N ILE A 111 7.97 -9.86 -11.69
CA ILE A 111 8.03 -11.03 -10.82
C ILE A 111 9.16 -10.85 -9.78
N LEU A 112 10.35 -10.43 -10.21
CA LEU A 112 11.49 -10.20 -9.32
C LEU A 112 11.22 -9.06 -8.34
N LEU A 113 10.56 -7.98 -8.77
CA LEU A 113 10.10 -6.91 -7.88
C LEU A 113 9.09 -7.44 -6.86
N GLY A 114 8.15 -8.30 -7.27
CA GLY A 114 7.23 -8.98 -6.34
C GLY A 114 7.96 -9.82 -5.30
N VAL A 115 8.95 -10.62 -5.71
CA VAL A 115 9.82 -11.36 -4.78
C VAL A 115 10.59 -10.41 -3.86
N GLY A 116 11.13 -9.30 -4.38
CA GLY A 116 11.79 -8.27 -3.59
C GLY A 116 10.88 -7.61 -2.55
N SER A 117 9.57 -7.52 -2.83
CA SER A 117 8.58 -7.00 -1.90
C SER A 117 8.45 -7.82 -0.62
N ALA A 118 8.86 -9.09 -0.62
CA ALA A 118 8.91 -9.91 0.59
C ALA A 118 9.90 -9.38 1.65
N ILE A 119 10.82 -8.48 1.25
CA ILE A 119 11.84 -7.91 2.13
C ILE A 119 11.60 -6.41 2.35
N ILE A 120 11.23 -5.67 1.30
CA ILE A 120 11.28 -4.20 1.28
C ILE A 120 9.94 -3.54 1.66
N ASP A 121 8.90 -4.32 1.99
CA ASP A 121 7.51 -3.87 2.12
C ASP A 121 6.90 -3.41 0.78
N ASN A 122 5.58 -3.44 0.69
CA ASN A 122 4.87 -3.14 -0.55
C ASN A 122 4.81 -1.64 -0.85
N VAL A 123 4.65 -0.78 0.16
CA VAL A 123 4.54 0.69 -0.02
C VAL A 123 5.82 1.28 -0.61
N PRO A 124 7.03 1.02 -0.07
CA PRO A 124 8.26 1.56 -0.64
C PRO A 124 8.52 1.05 -2.06
N LEU A 125 8.23 -0.23 -2.32
CA LEU A 125 8.48 -0.85 -3.61
C LEU A 125 7.56 -0.31 -4.71
N VAL A 126 6.27 -0.10 -4.42
CA VAL A 126 5.34 0.53 -5.36
C VAL A 126 5.73 1.99 -5.60
N ALA A 127 6.12 2.73 -4.56
CA ALA A 127 6.59 4.10 -4.71
C ALA A 127 7.84 4.19 -5.61
N ALA A 128 8.82 3.31 -5.41
CA ALA A 128 10.00 3.22 -6.26
C ALA A 128 9.64 2.86 -7.70
N SER A 129 8.71 1.92 -7.90
CA SER A 129 8.27 1.49 -9.23
C SER A 129 7.61 2.62 -10.03
N LEU A 130 6.87 3.51 -9.37
CA LEU A 130 6.30 4.71 -9.98
C LEU A 130 7.38 5.70 -10.46
N GLY A 131 8.52 5.77 -9.77
CA GLY A 131 9.68 6.57 -10.20
C GLY A 131 10.60 5.86 -11.22
N MET A 132 10.47 4.54 -11.35
CA MET A 132 11.26 3.73 -12.29
C MET A 132 10.63 3.66 -13.69
N PHE A 133 9.29 3.62 -13.78
CA PHE A 133 8.57 3.40 -15.03
C PHE A 133 7.65 4.57 -15.35
N SER A 134 7.54 4.92 -16.64
CA SER A 134 6.77 6.08 -17.12
C SER A 134 5.72 5.68 -18.16
N GLU A 135 5.07 4.54 -17.94
CA GLU A 135 4.02 4.03 -18.83
C GLU A 135 2.69 4.79 -18.63
N ALA A 136 1.78 4.67 -19.60
CA ALA A 136 0.46 5.30 -19.54
C ALA A 136 -0.33 4.84 -18.30
N VAL A 137 -1.21 5.69 -17.76
CA VAL A 137 -1.97 5.39 -16.52
C VAL A 137 -2.82 4.13 -16.63
N ASP A 138 -3.33 3.82 -17.81
CA ASP A 138 -4.17 2.64 -18.08
C ASP A 138 -3.34 1.42 -18.56
N ASP A 139 -2.01 1.48 -18.45
CA ASP A 139 -1.12 0.39 -18.84
C ASP A 139 -1.28 -0.83 -17.91
N GLN A 140 -1.24 -2.02 -18.50
CA GLN A 140 -1.35 -3.29 -17.78
C GLN A 140 -0.16 -3.53 -16.83
N LEU A 141 0.97 -2.86 -17.04
CA LEU A 141 2.11 -2.79 -16.13
C LEU A 141 1.68 -2.49 -14.70
N TRP A 142 0.81 -1.49 -14.50
CA TRP A 142 0.40 -1.06 -13.17
C TRP A 142 -0.42 -2.12 -12.44
N HIS A 143 -1.28 -2.84 -13.17
CA HIS A 143 -2.02 -3.96 -12.63
C HIS A 143 -1.07 -5.09 -12.19
N PHE A 144 -0.03 -5.36 -12.98
CA PHE A 144 0.90 -6.42 -12.64
C PHE A 144 1.84 -6.03 -11.49
N ILE A 145 2.29 -4.76 -11.41
CA ILE A 145 3.02 -4.24 -10.25
C ILE A 145 2.16 -4.33 -8.99
N ALA A 146 0.87 -3.94 -9.07
CA ALA A 146 -0.04 -4.01 -7.94
C ALA A 146 -0.24 -5.45 -7.45
N TYR A 147 -0.40 -6.40 -8.37
CA TYR A 147 -0.44 -7.83 -8.04
C TYR A 147 0.88 -8.29 -7.41
N SER A 148 2.01 -8.00 -8.07
CA SER A 148 3.31 -8.52 -7.69
C SER A 148 3.78 -7.98 -6.34
N ALA A 149 3.71 -6.67 -6.13
CA ALA A 149 4.04 -6.04 -4.85
C ALA A 149 3.02 -6.38 -3.75
N GLY A 150 1.73 -6.42 -4.10
CA GLY A 150 0.65 -6.69 -3.14
C GLY A 150 0.68 -8.12 -2.59
N THR A 151 0.97 -9.12 -3.42
CA THR A 151 0.99 -10.52 -3.02
C THR A 151 2.39 -11.02 -2.66
N GLY A 152 3.43 -10.46 -3.27
CA GLY A 152 4.81 -10.89 -3.08
C GLY A 152 5.32 -10.72 -1.65
N GLY A 153 4.85 -9.68 -0.94
CA GLY A 153 5.11 -9.47 0.49
C GLY A 153 4.83 -10.67 1.39
N SER A 154 3.89 -11.55 1.01
CA SER A 154 3.49 -12.72 1.81
C SER A 154 4.44 -13.92 1.70
N MET A 155 5.41 -13.89 0.77
CA MET A 155 6.41 -14.97 0.65
C MET A 155 7.28 -15.10 1.88
N LEU A 156 7.53 -14.00 2.60
CA LEU A 156 8.15 -14.00 3.92
C LEU A 156 7.15 -13.44 4.93
N ILE A 157 7.07 -14.05 6.11
CA ILE A 157 6.14 -13.61 7.17
C ILE A 157 6.41 -12.16 7.63
N ILE A 158 7.62 -11.64 7.44
CA ILE A 158 7.97 -10.25 7.76
C ILE A 158 7.71 -9.27 6.61
N GLY A 159 7.43 -9.77 5.41
CA GLY A 159 7.28 -8.94 4.21
C GLY A 159 5.94 -8.22 4.10
N SER A 160 5.08 -8.36 5.11
CA SER A 160 3.81 -7.63 5.19
C SER A 160 3.40 -7.36 6.63
N ALA A 161 2.69 -6.26 6.87
CA ALA A 161 2.13 -5.94 8.18
C ALA A 161 1.22 -7.07 8.72
N ALA A 162 0.40 -7.67 7.84
CA ALA A 162 -0.45 -8.80 8.20
C ALA A 162 0.37 -10.01 8.68
N GLY A 163 1.50 -10.30 8.02
CA GLY A 163 2.39 -11.38 8.42
C GLY A 163 3.06 -11.12 9.78
N VAL A 164 3.53 -9.90 10.05
CA VAL A 164 4.12 -9.53 11.35
C VAL A 164 3.08 -9.62 12.47
N VAL A 165 1.83 -9.19 12.21
CA VAL A 165 0.73 -9.32 13.16
C VAL A 165 0.41 -10.80 13.42
N ALA A 166 0.30 -11.62 12.38
CA ALA A 166 0.07 -13.06 12.51
C ALA A 166 1.20 -13.75 13.29
N MET A 167 2.46 -13.36 13.06
CA MET A 167 3.61 -13.83 13.82
C MET A 167 3.44 -13.55 15.32
N GLY A 168 3.00 -12.34 15.69
CA GLY A 168 2.79 -11.94 17.07
C GLY A 168 1.59 -12.62 17.73
N MET A 169 0.48 -12.78 17.00
CA MET A 169 -0.76 -13.38 17.52
C MET A 169 -0.64 -14.89 17.70
N GLU A 170 -0.13 -15.59 16.68
CA GLU A 170 -0.03 -17.06 16.65
C GLU A 170 1.33 -17.58 17.13
N LYS A 171 2.24 -16.67 17.53
CA LYS A 171 3.62 -16.99 17.95
C LYS A 171 4.36 -17.87 16.93
N ILE A 172 4.14 -17.58 15.64
CA ILE A 172 4.78 -18.30 14.55
C ILE A 172 6.26 -17.91 14.51
N ASP A 173 7.16 -18.88 14.46
CA ASP A 173 8.57 -18.60 14.28
C ASP A 173 8.89 -18.26 12.82
N PHE A 174 9.78 -17.28 12.59
CA PHE A 174 10.19 -16.88 11.24
C PHE A 174 10.76 -18.03 10.42
N PHE A 175 11.67 -18.83 10.99
CA PHE A 175 12.29 -19.95 10.29
C PHE A 175 11.30 -21.09 10.07
N TRP A 176 10.35 -21.28 10.98
CA TRP A 176 9.24 -22.20 10.76
C TRP A 176 8.43 -21.81 9.54
N TYR A 177 8.01 -20.55 9.43
CA TYR A 177 7.23 -20.05 8.28
C TYR A 177 8.05 -20.17 7.00
N LEU A 178 9.32 -19.77 7.04
CA LEU A 178 10.24 -19.86 5.91
C LEU A 178 10.32 -21.28 5.34
N ARG A 179 10.43 -22.27 6.23
CA ARG A 179 10.57 -23.67 5.82
C ARG A 179 9.25 -24.32 5.40
N LYS A 180 8.13 -23.93 6.02
CA LYS A 180 6.84 -24.65 5.87
C LYS A 180 5.84 -23.96 4.95
N ILE A 181 5.81 -22.63 4.95
CA ILE A 181 4.77 -21.83 4.28
C ILE A 181 5.32 -21.01 3.14
N SER A 182 6.55 -20.47 3.22
CA SER A 182 7.09 -19.61 2.16
C SER A 182 7.09 -20.26 0.78
N TRP A 183 7.35 -21.56 0.66
CA TRP A 183 7.28 -22.26 -0.62
C TRP A 183 5.84 -22.40 -1.14
N LEU A 184 4.84 -22.57 -0.25
CA LEU A 184 3.43 -22.56 -0.63
C LEU A 184 2.99 -21.16 -1.08
N ALA A 185 3.43 -20.13 -0.36
CA ALA A 185 3.19 -18.74 -0.74
C ALA A 185 3.84 -18.40 -2.09
N LEU A 186 5.06 -18.87 -2.34
CA LEU A 186 5.74 -18.74 -3.62
C LEU A 186 4.96 -19.46 -4.75
N ILE A 187 4.47 -20.68 -4.52
CA ILE A 187 3.64 -21.37 -5.51
C ILE A 187 2.34 -20.59 -5.77
N GLY A 188 1.69 -20.06 -4.74
CA GLY A 188 0.49 -19.23 -4.90
C GLY A 188 0.78 -17.95 -5.71
N PHE A 189 1.91 -17.31 -5.46
CA PHE A 189 2.40 -16.15 -6.22
C PHE A 189 2.70 -16.49 -7.69
N LEU A 190 3.38 -17.61 -7.96
CA LEU A 190 3.65 -18.03 -9.32
C LEU A 190 2.36 -18.46 -10.05
N ALA A 191 1.46 -19.16 -9.36
CA ALA A 191 0.17 -19.56 -9.93
C ALA A 191 -0.68 -18.34 -10.29
N GLY A 192 -0.78 -17.35 -9.40
CA GLY A 192 -1.50 -16.12 -9.70
C GLY A 192 -0.82 -15.29 -10.78
N THR A 193 0.51 -15.30 -10.87
CA THR A 193 1.26 -14.69 -11.98
C THR A 193 0.88 -15.32 -13.33
N VAL A 194 0.86 -16.65 -13.42
CA VAL A 194 0.44 -17.37 -14.63
C VAL A 194 -1.02 -17.05 -14.99
N VAL A 195 -1.91 -17.02 -13.99
CA VAL A 195 -3.32 -16.64 -14.21
C VAL A 195 -3.43 -15.20 -14.68
N PHE A 196 -2.67 -14.26 -14.10
CA PHE A 196 -2.64 -12.87 -14.53
C PHE A 196 -2.20 -12.75 -16.00
N MET A 197 -1.12 -13.42 -16.39
CA MET A 197 -0.64 -13.47 -17.77
C MET A 197 -1.67 -14.07 -18.72
N ALA A 198 -2.37 -15.14 -18.30
CA ALA A 198 -3.41 -15.78 -19.08
C ALA A 198 -4.64 -14.86 -19.27
N ILE A 199 -5.09 -14.19 -18.21
CA ILE A 199 -6.20 -13.23 -18.29
C ILE A 199 -5.82 -12.08 -19.23
N ARG A 200 -4.62 -11.54 -19.08
CA ARG A 200 -4.08 -10.44 -19.90
C ARG A 200 -3.96 -10.78 -21.38
N THR A 201 -3.74 -12.05 -21.72
CA THR A 201 -3.63 -12.50 -23.12
C THR A 201 -4.99 -12.81 -23.75
N VAL A 202 -6.01 -13.11 -22.93
CA VAL A 202 -7.35 -13.49 -23.40
C VAL A 202 -8.29 -12.27 -23.48
N PHE A 203 -8.15 -11.29 -22.58
CA PHE A 203 -8.98 -10.08 -22.49
C PHE A 203 -8.16 -8.82 -22.73
#